data_AF-A0AA51UJ91-F1
#
_entry.id   AF-A0AA51UJ91-F1
#
_cell.length_a   1.000
_cell.length_b   1.000
_cell.length_c   1.000
_cell.angle_alpha   90.00
_cell.angle_beta   90.00
_cell.angle_gamma   90.00
#
_symmetry.space_group_name_H-M   'P 1'
#
loop_
_entity.id
_entity.type
_entity.pdbx_description
1 polymer ?
#
loop_
_entity_poly.entity_id
_entity_poly.type
_entity_poly.pdbx_seq_one_letter_code
_entity_poly.pdbx_strand_id
1 'polypeptide(L)'
;MNISKLNYYVDILLAVLFIVVAITGFVLYLVIPSGVRQGRYQEFIGITKVTWTLIHNRSAILLTLLTGLHFVLHKRWMCCMTRNLFKREGDRKNTECEMINV
;
A
#
# COMPACT_ATOMS: atom_id res chain seq x y z
N MET A 1 -19.15 -9.19 13.33
CA MET A 1 -18.13 -8.12 13.35
C MET A 1 -18.49 -7.10 12.27
N ASN A 2 -18.53 -5.81 12.60
CA ASN A 2 -18.91 -4.76 11.64
C ASN A 2 -17.88 -4.69 10.51
N ILE A 3 -18.33 -4.89 9.26
CA ILE A 3 -17.49 -4.88 8.06
C ILE A 3 -16.73 -3.55 7.94
N SER A 4 -17.36 -2.44 8.33
CA SER A 4 -16.75 -1.10 8.38
C SER A 4 -15.52 -1.04 9.29
N LYS A 5 -15.57 -1.73 10.46
CA LYS A 5 -14.41 -1.80 11.37
C LYS A 5 -13.27 -2.59 10.73
N LEU A 6 -13.58 -3.70 10.06
CA LEU A 6 -12.57 -4.49 9.35
C LEU A 6 -11.90 -3.69 8.22
N ASN A 7 -12.68 -2.94 7.43
CA ASN A 7 -12.14 -2.09 6.37
C ASN A 7 -11.17 -1.04 6.95
N TYR A 8 -11.57 -0.36 8.03
CA TYR A 8 -10.73 0.62 8.71
C TYR A 8 -9.43 0.01 9.24
N TYR A 9 -9.48 -1.19 9.82
CA TYR A 9 -8.26 -1.89 10.28
C TYR A 9 -7.36 -2.31 9.13
N VAL A 10 -7.93 -2.79 8.02
CA VAL A 10 -7.16 -3.15 6.82
C VAL A 10 -6.45 -1.92 6.26
N ASP A 11 -7.12 -0.78 6.20
CA ASP A 11 -6.54 0.47 5.69
C ASP A 11 -5.40 0.99 6.57
N ILE A 12 -5.58 0.96 7.90
CA ILE A 12 -4.50 1.32 8.84
C ILE A 12 -3.31 0.37 8.67
N LEU A 13 -3.57 -0.95 8.62
CA LEU A 13 -2.52 -1.94 8.45
C LEU A 13 -1.77 -1.73 7.12
N LEU A 14 -2.50 -1.39 6.06
CA LEU A 14 -1.94 -1.08 4.76
C LEU A 14 -1.03 0.16 4.83
N ALA A 15 -1.49 1.23 5.47
CA ALA A 15 -0.71 2.45 5.65
C ALA A 15 0.59 2.19 6.43
N VAL A 16 0.53 1.40 7.51
CA VAL A 16 1.71 1.04 8.30
C VAL A 16 2.69 0.21 7.47
N LEU A 17 2.22 -0.81 6.75
CA LEU A 17 3.08 -1.63 5.89
C LEU A 17 3.70 -0.81 4.76
N PHE A 18 2.95 0.12 4.18
CA PHE A 18 3.46 1.03 3.18
C PHE A 18 4.62 1.87 3.71
N ILE A 19 4.49 2.44 4.92
CA ILE A 19 5.58 3.21 5.56
C ILE A 19 6.81 2.33 5.79
N VAL A 20 6.63 1.10 6.29
CA VAL A 20 7.75 0.17 6.53
C VAL A 20 8.48 -0.18 5.22
N VAL A 21 7.72 -0.51 4.16
CA VAL A 21 8.29 -0.84 2.84
C VAL A 21 8.97 0.38 2.22
N ALA A 22 8.39 1.58 2.36
CA ALA A 22 8.97 2.82 1.86
C ALA A 22 10.29 3.14 2.57
N ILE A 23 10.34 3.09 3.90
CA ILE A 23 11.57 3.36 4.67
C ILE A 23 12.65 2.33 4.32
N THR A 24 12.32 1.04 4.36
CA THR A 24 13.30 -0.02 4.05
C THR A 24 13.80 0.07 2.61
N GLY A 25 12.92 0.39 1.66
CA GLY A 25 13.30 0.60 0.26
C GLY A 25 14.20 1.81 0.06
N PHE A 26 13.89 2.92 0.74
CA PHE A 26 14.69 4.14 0.69
C PHE A 26 16.08 3.94 1.31
N VAL A 27 16.16 3.22 2.42
CA VAL A 27 17.42 2.80 3.03
C VAL A 27 18.22 1.93 2.07
N LEU A 28 17.61 0.89 1.48
CA LEU A 28 18.27 0.04 0.49
C LEU A 28 18.77 0.82 -0.73
N TYR A 29 18.03 1.83 -1.18
CA TYR A 29 18.36 2.63 -2.36
C TYR A 29 19.45 3.67 -2.11
N LEU A 30 19.36 4.44 -1.02
CA LEU A 30 20.29 5.55 -0.76
C LEU A 30 21.57 5.12 -0.05
N VAL A 31 21.47 4.13 0.83
CA VAL A 31 22.55 3.84 1.77
C VAL A 31 23.43 2.70 1.27
N ILE A 32 22.85 1.74 0.55
CA ILE A 32 23.56 0.54 0.12
C ILE A 32 23.88 0.65 -1.37
N PRO A 33 25.14 0.95 -1.75
CA PRO A 33 25.49 1.11 -3.15
C PRO A 33 25.21 -0.19 -3.93
N SER A 34 24.64 -0.02 -5.13
CA SER A 34 24.37 -1.09 -6.08
C SER A 34 25.67 -1.69 -6.61
N GLY A 35 26.18 -2.72 -5.92
CA GLY A 35 27.34 -3.46 -6.38
C GLY A 35 27.79 -4.52 -5.38
N VAL A 36 28.26 -5.66 -5.88
CA VAL A 36 28.95 -6.66 -5.05
C VAL A 36 30.31 -6.07 -4.71
N ARG A 37 30.47 -5.48 -3.51
CA ARG A 37 31.81 -5.25 -2.97
C ARG A 37 32.41 -6.62 -2.66
N GLN A 38 33.15 -7.14 -3.63
CA GLN A 38 33.85 -8.42 -3.59
C GLN A 38 34.56 -8.56 -2.24
N GLY A 39 34.06 -9.45 -1.37
CA GLY A 39 34.71 -9.83 -0.11
C GLY A 39 34.32 -9.09 1.16
N ARG A 40 33.30 -8.21 1.20
CA ARG A 40 32.86 -7.58 2.47
C ARG A 40 31.34 -7.53 2.63
N TYR A 41 30.85 -7.88 3.82
CA TYR A 41 29.44 -7.69 4.17
C TYR A 41 29.11 -6.19 4.12
N GLN A 42 28.12 -5.82 3.30
CA GLN A 42 27.54 -4.49 3.37
C GLN A 42 26.60 -4.47 4.58
N GLU A 43 27.10 -3.96 5.70
CA GLU A 43 26.31 -3.69 6.89
C GLU A 43 25.90 -2.22 6.96
N PHE A 44 24.66 -1.99 7.37
CA PHE A 44 24.18 -0.68 7.76
C PHE A 44 23.50 -0.80 9.12
N ILE A 45 23.99 -0.04 10.11
CA ILE A 45 23.54 -0.08 11.52
C ILE A 45 23.71 -1.50 12.12
N GLY A 46 24.79 -2.20 11.78
CA GLY A 46 25.04 -3.57 12.27
C GLY A 46 24.10 -4.64 11.68
N ILE A 47 23.23 -4.28 10.74
CA ILE A 47 22.33 -5.20 10.03
C ILE A 47 22.84 -5.35 8.59
N THR A 48 22.98 -6.59 8.13
CA THR A 48 23.43 -6.87 6.75
C THR A 48 22.37 -6.44 5.73
N LYS A 49 22.83 -6.06 4.53
CA LYS A 49 21.97 -5.81 3.36
C LYS A 49 20.94 -6.93 3.16
N VAL A 50 21.36 -8.18 3.36
CA VAL A 50 20.51 -9.37 3.20
C VAL A 50 19.28 -9.29 4.12
N THR A 51 19.47 -8.94 5.39
CA THR A 51 18.36 -8.80 6.34
C THR A 51 17.44 -7.65 5.97
N TRP A 52 17.97 -6.49 5.57
CA TRP A 52 17.16 -5.36 5.09
C TRP A 52 16.32 -5.74 3.86
N THR A 53 16.92 -6.43 2.88
CA THR A 53 16.21 -6.91 1.69
C THR A 53 15.17 -7.98 2.03
N LEU A 54 15.47 -8.87 2.99
CA LEU A 54 14.52 -9.90 3.43
C LEU A 54 13.28 -9.28 4.08
N ILE A 55 13.47 -8.31 4.98
CA ILE A 55 12.37 -7.59 5.62
C ILE A 55 11.58 -6.81 4.56
N HIS A 56 12.26 -6.05 3.70
CA HIS A 56 11.61 -5.30 2.63
C HIS A 56 10.75 -6.19 1.73
N ASN A 57 11.31 -7.30 1.24
CA ASN A 57 10.59 -8.20 0.34
C ASN A 57 9.39 -8.87 1.02
N ARG A 58 9.54 -9.34 2.27
CA ARG A 58 8.44 -9.97 3.01
C ARG A 58 7.32 -8.97 3.29
N SER A 59 7.66 -7.76 3.72
CA SER A 59 6.69 -6.68 3.95
C SER A 59 6.03 -6.23 2.64
N ALA A 60 6.78 -6.16 1.53
CA ALA A 60 6.24 -5.80 0.22
C ALA A 60 5.23 -6.82 -0.29
N ILE A 61 5.50 -8.12 -0.16
CA ILE A 61 4.55 -9.18 -0.53
C ILE A 61 3.26 -9.05 0.29
N LEU A 62 3.38 -8.85 1.60
CA LEU A 62 2.21 -8.68 2.47
C LEU A 62 1.40 -7.42 2.08
N LEU A 63 2.10 -6.31 1.79
CA LEU A 63 1.50 -5.07 1.31
C LEU A 63 0.76 -5.28 -0.01
N THR A 64 1.32 -6.01 -0.97
CA THR A 64 0.66 -6.30 -2.26
C THR A 64 -0.64 -7.07 -2.06
N LEU A 65 -0.65 -8.09 -1.19
CA LEU A 65 -1.84 -8.87 -0.89
C LEU A 65 -2.92 -8.03 -0.22
N LEU A 66 -2.55 -7.22 0.78
CA LEU A 66 -3.47 -6.31 1.48
C LEU A 66 -4.01 -5.21 0.56
N THR A 67 -3.19 -4.66 -0.34
CA THR A 67 -3.64 -3.71 -1.36
C THR A 67 -4.69 -4.35 -2.28
N GLY A 68 -4.48 -5.61 -2.69
CA GLY A 68 -5.48 -6.36 -3.46
C GLY A 68 -6.81 -6.51 -2.71
N LEU A 69 -6.74 -6.86 -1.42
CA LEU A 69 -7.93 -6.95 -0.56
C LEU A 69 -8.63 -5.60 -0.40
N HIS A 70 -7.87 -4.52 -0.16
CA HIS A 70 -8.37 -3.16 -0.09
C HIS A 70 -9.13 -2.77 -1.37
N PHE A 71 -8.56 -3.05 -2.55
CA PHE A 71 -9.27 -2.80 -3.80
C PHE A 71 -10.58 -3.55 -3.89
N VAL A 72 -10.64 -4.83 -3.47
CA VAL A 72 -11.87 -5.63 -3.43
C VAL A 72 -12.93 -5.00 -2.51
N LEU A 73 -12.52 -4.53 -1.33
CA LEU A 73 -13.40 -3.87 -0.36
C LEU A 73 -13.95 -2.54 -0.91
N HIS A 74 -13.12 -1.78 -1.63
CA HIS A 74 -13.47 -0.46 -2.16
C HIS A 74 -13.97 -0.46 -3.62
N LYS A 75 -14.19 -1.63 -4.26
CA LYS A 75 -14.62 -1.70 -5.68
C LYS A 75 -15.87 -0.87 -5.98
N ARG A 76 -16.87 -0.91 -5.09
CA ARG A 76 -18.13 -0.18 -5.27
C ARG A 76 -17.90 1.34 -5.30
N TRP A 77 -17.10 1.83 -4.35
CA TRP A 77 -16.70 3.23 -4.29
C TRP A 77 -15.89 3.62 -5.55
N MET A 78 -14.91 2.80 -5.94
CA MET A 78 -14.08 3.06 -7.12
C MET A 78 -14.94 3.16 -8.39
N CYS A 79 -15.87 2.23 -8.63
CA CYS A 79 -16.76 2.29 -9.77
C CYS A 79 -17.67 3.52 -9.76
N CYS A 80 -18.21 3.93 -8.61
CA CYS A 80 -19.00 5.16 -8.53
C CYS A 80 -18.13 6.39 -8.82
N MET A 81 -16.95 6.48 -8.22
CA MET A 81 -16.03 7.60 -8.44
C MET A 81 -15.58 7.69 -9.89
N THR A 82 -15.17 6.58 -10.52
CA THR A 82 -14.82 6.55 -11.95
C THR A 82 -16.00 7.00 -12.81
N ARG A 83 -17.21 6.49 -12.55
CA ARG A 83 -18.42 6.90 -13.30
C ARG A 83 -18.75 8.39 -13.11
N ASN A 84 -18.48 8.95 -11.93
CA ASN A 84 -18.66 10.38 -11.66
C ASN A 84 -17.60 11.23 -12.38
N LEU A 85 -16.33 10.82 -12.40
CA LEU A 85 -15.26 11.52 -13.11
C LEU A 85 -15.46 11.55 -14.63
N PHE A 86 -16.10 10.52 -15.20
CA PHE A 86 -16.42 10.44 -16.62
C PHE A 86 -17.81 11.01 -16.98
N LYS A 87 -18.62 11.45 -16.00
CA LYS A 87 -19.90 12.12 -16.28
C LYS A 87 -19.65 13.58 -16.68
N ARG A 88 -20.07 13.95 -17.90
CA ARG A 88 -20.14 15.35 -18.36
C ARG A 88 -21.18 16.12 -17.53
N GLU A 89 -20.91 17.42 -17.31
CA GLU A 89 -21.62 18.37 -16.42
C GLU A 89 -23.16 18.50 -16.61
N GLY A 90 -23.76 17.82 -17.58
CA GLY A 90 -25.17 17.99 -17.98
C GLY A 90 -26.19 17.02 -17.38
N ASP A 91 -25.80 16.00 -16.61
CA ASP A 91 -26.74 14.98 -16.07
C ASP A 91 -26.73 14.96 -14.53
N ARG A 92 -27.17 16.08 -13.93
CA ARG A 92 -27.45 16.24 -12.50
C ARG A 92 -28.84 15.72 -12.13
N LYS A 93 -29.14 14.45 -12.38
CA LYS A 93 -30.25 13.77 -11.69
C LYS A 93 -29.78 12.42 -11.13
N ASN A 94 -30.07 12.25 -9.84
CA ASN A 94 -29.67 11.18 -8.92
C ASN A 94 -28.20 11.15 -8.46
N THR A 95 -27.88 12.06 -7.55
CA THR A 95 -26.90 11.86 -6.47
C THR A 95 -27.39 10.78 -5.50
N GLU A 96 -27.35 9.52 -5.94
CA GLU A 96 -27.49 8.32 -5.10
C GLU A 96 -26.11 7.66 -4.84
N CYS A 97 -25.05 8.46 -4.74
CA CYS A 97 -23.78 8.02 -4.13
C CYS A 97 -23.51 8.72 -2.79
N GLU A 98 -24.56 9.20 -2.11
CA GLU A 98 -24.46 9.84 -0.79
C GLU A 98 -24.84 8.89 0.38
N MET A 99 -25.33 7.67 0.12
CA MET A 99 -25.99 6.86 1.16
C MET A 99 -25.65 5.35 1.13
N ILE A 100 -24.44 4.96 0.74
CA ILE A 100 -23.93 3.61 1.02
C ILE A 100 -22.59 3.76 1.77
N ASN A 101 -22.63 4.49 2.89
CA ASN A 101 -22.74 3.99 4.26
C ASN A 101 -21.39 3.54 4.82
N VAL A 102 -20.91 4.33 5.79
CA VAL A 102 -20.29 3.90 7.06
C VAL A 102 -19.57 2.55 7.04
#